data_AF-A0A086LAI3-F1
#
_entry.id   AF-A0A086LAI3-F1
#
_cell.length_a   1.000
_cell.length_b   1.000
_cell.length_c   1.000
_cell.angle_alpha   90.00
_cell.angle_beta   90.00
_cell.angle_gamma   90.00
#
_symmetry.space_group_name_H-M   'P 1'
#
loop_
_entity.id
_entity.type
_entity.pdbx_description
1 polymer ?
#
loop_
_entity_poly.entity_id
_entity_poly.type
_entity_poly.pdbx_seq_one_letter_code
_entity_poly.pdbx_strand_id
1 'polypeptide(L)'
;MSRMSKANCLLIGEPGVGKTAVVEGLAKRIVDGDVPDALLGVQVFSLDVGSLLSGSSMRGEFERRMKGILDYLFASDRSTILFIDEIHTLMGAGKADGPMDAANLLKPALARGALR
;
A
#
# COMPACT_ATOMS: atom_id res chain seq x y z
N MET A 1 13.61 -13.44 18.16
CA MET A 1 14.58 -12.92 17.17
C MET A 1 13.96 -12.97 15.79
N SER A 2 13.48 -11.84 15.28
CA SER A 2 13.43 -11.54 13.83
C SER A 2 13.17 -10.04 13.69
N ARG A 3 14.26 -9.27 13.65
CA ARG A 3 14.24 -7.83 13.40
C ARG A 3 14.02 -7.62 11.90
N MET A 4 12.79 -7.39 11.46
CA MET A 4 12.57 -6.78 10.14
C MET A 4 12.59 -5.27 10.33
N SER A 5 13.67 -4.61 9.91
CA SER A 5 13.78 -3.15 10.07
C SER A 5 12.84 -2.37 9.14
N LYS A 6 12.09 -3.04 8.25
CA LYS A 6 11.14 -2.48 7.27
C LYS A 6 10.10 -3.55 6.91
N ALA A 7 8.89 -3.49 7.47
CA ALA A 7 7.84 -4.50 7.27
C ALA A 7 7.04 -4.25 5.98
N ASN A 8 7.66 -4.48 4.82
CA ASN A 8 6.98 -4.41 3.52
C ASN A 8 6.93 -5.81 2.90
N CYS A 9 5.74 -6.27 2.51
CA CYS A 9 5.53 -7.56 1.86
C CYS A 9 5.17 -7.36 0.38
N LEU A 10 5.69 -8.22 -0.50
CA LEU A 10 5.34 -8.26 -1.91
C LEU A 10 4.88 -9.66 -2.28
N LEU A 11 3.63 -9.79 -2.72
CA LEU A 11 3.08 -11.04 -3.23
C LEU A 11 3.41 -11.17 -4.72
N ILE A 12 4.19 -12.20 -5.09
CA ILE A 12 4.59 -12.47 -6.47
C ILE A 12 3.90 -13.75 -6.94
N GLY A 13 3.38 -13.72 -8.16
CA GLY A 13 2.72 -14.86 -8.80
C GLY A 13 2.03 -14.45 -10.09
N GLU A 14 1.56 -15.42 -10.87
CA GLU A 14 0.85 -15.18 -12.12
C GLU A 14 -0.46 -14.41 -11.93
N PRO A 15 -1.02 -13.78 -12.97
CA PRO A 15 -2.37 -13.23 -12.92
C PRO A 15 -3.40 -14.32 -12.55
N GLY A 16 -4.37 -13.99 -11.71
CA GLY A 16 -5.46 -14.90 -11.36
C GLY A 16 -5.16 -15.93 -10.26
N VAL A 17 -3.93 -16.03 -9.75
CA VAL A 17 -3.58 -16.98 -8.65
C VAL A 17 -4.13 -16.60 -7.27
N GLY A 18 -4.93 -15.53 -7.17
CA GLY A 18 -5.57 -15.11 -5.92
C GLY A 18 -4.71 -14.24 -4.99
N LYS A 19 -3.75 -13.47 -5.51
CA LYS A 19 -2.92 -12.55 -4.69
C LYS A 19 -3.77 -11.58 -3.85
N THR A 20 -4.81 -11.01 -4.45
CA THR A 20 -5.79 -10.15 -3.78
C THR A 20 -6.57 -10.92 -2.71
N ALA A 21 -7.02 -12.13 -3.01
CA ALA A 21 -7.77 -12.99 -2.09
C ALA A 21 -6.96 -13.37 -0.83
N VAL A 22 -5.63 -13.48 -0.93
CA VAL A 22 -4.76 -13.68 0.23
C VAL A 22 -4.86 -12.49 1.20
N VAL A 23 -4.88 -11.26 0.68
CA VAL A 23 -4.96 -10.05 1.51
C VAL A 23 -6.36 -9.84 2.08
N GLU A 24 -7.40 -10.12 1.30
CA GLU A 24 -8.79 -10.13 1.79
C GLU A 24 -9.00 -11.18 2.88
N GLY A 25 -8.42 -12.37 2.71
CA GLY A 25 -8.40 -13.42 3.72
C GLY A 25 -7.69 -12.98 4.99
N LEU A 26 -6.56 -12.27 4.88
CA LEU A 26 -5.87 -11.67 6.03
C LEU A 26 -6.76 -10.65 6.75
N ALA A 27 -7.38 -9.72 6.00
CA ALA A 27 -8.27 -8.71 6.57
C ALA A 27 -9.44 -9.37 7.32
N LYS A 28 -10.03 -10.43 6.74
CA LYS A 28 -11.07 -11.21 7.40
C LYS A 28 -10.57 -11.87 8.70
N ARG A 29 -9.40 -12.50 8.68
CA ARG A 29 -8.82 -13.13 9.87
C ARG A 29 -8.52 -12.12 10.98
N ILE A 30 -8.10 -10.90 10.64
CA ILE A 30 -7.92 -9.82 11.63
C ILE A 30 -9.25 -9.45 12.29
N VAL A 31 -10.33 -9.33 11.51
CA VAL A 31 -11.68 -9.07 12.03
C VAL A 31 -12.17 -10.22 12.92
N ASP A 32 -11.92 -11.46 12.51
CA ASP A 32 -12.32 -12.66 13.25
C ASP A 32 -11.43 -12.90 14.49
N GLY A 33 -10.34 -12.15 14.67
CA GLY A 33 -9.37 -12.33 15.76
C GLY A 33 -8.48 -13.55 15.60
N ASP A 34 -8.53 -14.24 14.46
CA ASP A 34 -7.69 -15.41 14.12
C ASP A 34 -6.33 -14.98 13.55
N VAL A 35 -5.61 -14.17 14.31
CA VAL A 35 -4.27 -13.68 13.97
C VAL A 35 -3.42 -13.57 15.24
N PRO A 36 -2.08 -13.59 15.13
CA PRO A 36 -1.21 -13.28 16.26
C PRO A 36 -1.52 -11.93 16.88
N ASP A 37 -1.23 -11.76 18.18
CA ASP A 37 -1.50 -10.52 18.93
C ASP A 37 -0.98 -9.25 18.24
N ALA A 38 0.14 -9.35 17.52
CA ALA A 38 0.73 -8.24 16.78
C ALA A 38 -0.16 -7.70 15.63
N LEU A 39 -1.16 -8.46 15.18
CA LEU A 39 -2.08 -8.09 14.10
C LEU A 39 -3.52 -7.85 14.58
N LEU A 40 -3.79 -7.99 15.88
CA LEU A 40 -5.12 -7.75 16.43
C LEU A 40 -5.51 -6.28 16.28
N GLY A 41 -6.70 -6.05 15.72
CA GLY A 41 -7.24 -4.69 15.55
C GLY A 41 -6.55 -3.83 14.48
N VAL A 42 -5.62 -4.41 13.71
CA VAL A 42 -4.98 -3.75 12.56
C VAL A 42 -6.01 -3.48 11.47
N GLN A 43 -5.94 -2.31 10.85
CA GLN A 43 -6.83 -1.95 9.74
C GLN A 43 -6.13 -2.17 8.40
N VAL A 44 -6.79 -2.88 7.48
CA VAL A 44 -6.29 -3.08 6.12
C VAL A 44 -6.98 -2.10 5.17
N PHE A 45 -6.21 -1.28 4.48
CA PHE A 45 -6.67 -0.34 3.46
C PHE A 45 -6.22 -0.80 2.08
N SER A 46 -7.12 -0.84 1.11
CA SER A 46 -6.76 -1.05 -0.30
C SER A 46 -6.64 0.28 -1.02
N LEU A 47 -5.59 0.44 -1.82
CA LEU A 47 -5.37 1.61 -2.65
C LEU A 47 -5.73 1.32 -4.11
N ASP A 48 -6.78 1.98 -4.61
CA ASP A 48 -7.08 2.00 -6.04
C ASP A 48 -6.27 3.10 -6.74
N VAL A 49 -5.20 2.67 -7.41
CA VAL A 49 -4.32 3.54 -8.19
C VAL A 49 -5.05 4.12 -9.42
N GLY A 50 -5.99 3.36 -10.02
CA GLY A 50 -6.75 3.81 -11.18
C GLY A 50 -7.63 5.03 -10.85
N SER A 51 -8.31 5.00 -9.70
CA SER A 51 -9.10 6.13 -9.20
C SER A 51 -8.26 7.36 -8.86
N LEU A 52 -7.01 7.16 -8.43
CA LEU A 52 -6.10 8.27 -8.18
C LEU A 52 -5.65 8.96 -9.47
N LEU A 53 -5.40 8.17 -10.52
CA LEU A 53 -4.94 8.66 -11.81
C LEU A 53 -6.07 9.29 -12.65
N SER A 54 -7.27 8.71 -12.64
CA SER A 54 -8.41 9.17 -13.44
C SER A 54 -8.92 10.56 -13.03
N GLY A 55 -8.69 10.95 -11.79
CA GLY A 55 -9.09 12.25 -11.26
C GLY A 55 -7.99 13.31 -11.25
N SER A 56 -6.77 13.01 -11.73
CA SER A 56 -5.63 13.93 -11.70
C SER A 56 -5.20 14.33 -13.12
N SER A 57 -5.82 15.36 -13.67
CA SER A 57 -5.47 15.91 -14.99
C SER A 57 -4.10 16.59 -14.98
N MET A 58 -3.58 16.91 -13.80
CA MET A 58 -2.27 17.54 -13.58
C MET A 58 -1.41 16.69 -12.64
N ARG A 59 -0.15 16.49 -13.03
CA ARG A 59 0.91 15.82 -12.26
C ARG A 59 0.88 16.12 -10.75
N GLY A 60 0.83 17.40 -10.38
CA GLY A 60 0.87 17.82 -8.97
C GLY A 60 -0.35 17.43 -8.14
N GLU A 61 -1.48 17.07 -8.77
CA GLU A 61 -2.68 16.64 -8.06
C GLU A 61 -2.58 15.20 -7.57
N PHE A 62 -2.04 14.30 -8.39
CA PHE A 62 -1.76 12.92 -7.98
C PHE A 62 -0.79 12.90 -6.78
N GLU A 63 0.31 13.64 -6.88
CA GLU A 63 1.31 13.80 -5.81
C GLU A 63 0.64 14.24 -4.50
N ARG A 64 -0.25 15.24 -4.57
CA ARG A 64 -0.97 15.77 -3.41
C ARG A 64 -1.93 14.75 -2.79
N ARG A 65 -2.68 14.02 -3.63
CA ARG A 65 -3.62 12.98 -3.17
C ARG A 65 -2.87 11.82 -2.50
N MET A 66 -1.81 11.33 -3.13
CA MET A 66 -0.95 10.28 -2.57
C MET A 66 -0.35 10.69 -1.24
N LYS A 67 0.19 11.92 -1.16
CA LYS A 67 0.72 12.43 0.10
C LYS A 67 -0.34 12.51 1.18
N GLY A 68 -1.54 13.00 0.86
CA GLY A 68 -2.65 13.07 1.83
C GLY A 68 -3.06 11.69 2.37
N ILE A 69 -3.06 10.66 1.51
CA ILE A 69 -3.33 9.28 1.94
C ILE A 69 -2.23 8.78 2.88
N LEU A 70 -0.96 8.98 2.53
CA LEU A 70 0.17 8.55 3.38
C LEU A 70 0.16 9.29 4.73
N ASP A 71 -0.11 10.60 4.72
CA ASP A 71 -0.18 11.40 5.94
C ASP A 71 -1.34 10.95 6.83
N TYR A 72 -2.51 10.62 6.25
CA TYR A 72 -3.63 10.01 6.99
C TYR A 72 -3.26 8.67 7.64
N LEU A 73 -2.59 7.78 6.88
CA LEU A 73 -2.18 6.47 7.39
C LEU A 73 -1.13 6.59 8.52
N PHE A 74 -0.20 7.56 8.41
CA PHE A 74 0.80 7.81 9.47
C PHE A 74 0.24 8.51 10.70
N ALA A 75 -0.86 9.25 10.55
CA ALA A 75 -1.54 9.90 11.68
C ALA A 75 -2.50 8.95 12.42
N SER A 76 -2.74 7.74 11.90
CA SER A 76 -3.62 6.76 12.54
C SER A 76 -3.04 6.29 13.88
N ASP A 77 -3.83 6.40 14.95
CA ASP A 77 -3.52 5.82 16.27
C ASP A 77 -3.58 4.28 16.26
N ARG A 78 -4.22 3.70 15.24
CA ARG A 78 -4.28 2.26 15.01
C ARG A 78 -3.21 1.84 14.03
N SER A 79 -2.71 0.62 14.23
CA SER A 79 -1.87 -0.03 13.23
C SER A 79 -2.62 -0.23 11.91
N THR A 80 -1.98 0.10 10.80
CA THR A 80 -2.54 0.05 9.45
C THR A 80 -1.64 -0.72 8.48
N ILE A 81 -2.27 -1.53 7.63
CA ILE A 81 -1.67 -2.17 6.48
C ILE A 81 -2.22 -1.51 5.22
N LEU A 82 -1.34 -0.98 4.38
CA LEU A 82 -1.69 -0.51 3.05
C LEU A 82 -1.45 -1.62 2.02
N PHE A 83 -2.50 -2.02 1.33
CA PHE A 83 -2.46 -2.95 0.22
C PHE A 83 -2.54 -2.20 -1.12
N ILE A 84 -1.66 -2.57 -2.04
CA ILE A 84 -1.61 -2.07 -3.41
C ILE A 84 -1.52 -3.29 -4.32
N ASP A 85 -2.58 -3.59 -5.08
CA ASP A 85 -2.65 -4.80 -5.90
C ASP A 85 -1.59 -4.77 -7.02
N GLU A 86 -1.63 -3.74 -7.84
CA GLU A 86 -0.73 -3.59 -8.98
C GLU A 86 0.34 -2.53 -8.73
N ILE A 87 1.22 -2.75 -7.75
CA ILE A 87 2.27 -1.77 -7.38
C ILE A 87 3.20 -1.37 -8.55
N HIS A 88 3.33 -2.22 -9.57
CA HIS A 88 4.10 -1.92 -10.77
C HIS A 88 3.51 -0.75 -11.59
N THR A 89 2.20 -0.50 -11.48
CA THR A 89 1.54 0.67 -12.12
C THR A 89 2.07 1.99 -11.56
N LEU A 90 2.50 1.99 -10.29
CA LEU A 90 3.10 3.15 -9.60
C LEU A 90 4.60 3.32 -9.89
N MET A 91 5.27 2.27 -10.38
CA MET A 91 6.72 2.33 -10.66
C MET A 91 7.04 2.84 -12.06
N GLY A 92 6.03 2.97 -12.93
CA GLY A 92 6.21 3.43 -14.31
C GLY A 92 6.94 2.39 -15.16
N ALA A 93 6.23 1.80 -16.11
CA ALA A 93 6.85 0.97 -17.15
C ALA A 93 7.65 1.86 -18.13
N GLY A 94 8.78 2.45 -17.69
CA GLY A 94 9.89 2.92 -18.53
C GLY A 94 9.59 3.91 -19.67
N LYS A 95 8.43 4.57 -19.73
CA LYS A 95 8.10 5.55 -20.78
C LYS A 95 8.15 6.96 -20.21
N ALA A 96 8.82 7.84 -20.95
CA ALA A 96 9.03 9.25 -20.61
C ALA A 96 7.74 10.08 -20.40
N ASP A 97 6.56 9.50 -20.69
CA ASP A 97 5.22 10.08 -20.51
C ASP A 97 4.33 9.31 -19.51
N GLY A 98 4.89 8.40 -18.70
CA GLY A 98 4.15 7.68 -17.67
C GLY A 98 3.83 8.56 -16.44
N PRO A 99 2.76 8.27 -15.68
CA PRO A 99 2.39 9.04 -14.50
C PRO A 99 3.44 8.85 -13.39
N MET A 100 4.44 9.72 -13.40
CA MET A 100 5.27 10.12 -12.26
C MET A 100 6.10 9.03 -11.56
N ASP A 101 7.20 9.49 -10.97
CA ASP A 101 8.01 8.74 -10.03
C ASP A 101 7.25 8.59 -8.68
N ALA A 102 6.09 7.93 -8.68
CA ALA A 102 5.33 7.63 -7.46
C ALA A 102 6.17 6.74 -6.52
N ALA A 103 7.12 5.98 -7.08
CA ALA A 103 8.16 5.30 -6.32
C ALA A 103 8.95 6.27 -5.41
N ASN A 104 9.30 7.48 -5.85
CA ASN A 104 9.92 8.49 -4.97
C ASN A 104 9.03 8.94 -3.82
N LEU A 105 7.71 9.01 -4.02
CA LEU A 105 6.77 9.36 -2.94
C LEU A 105 6.65 8.24 -1.91
N LEU A 106 6.77 6.99 -2.35
CA LEU A 106 6.70 5.82 -1.48
C LEU A 106 8.03 5.53 -0.77
N LYS A 107 9.18 5.91 -1.34
CA LYS A 107 10.51 5.67 -0.73
C LYS A 107 10.58 6.06 0.76
N PRO A 108 10.15 7.26 1.19
CA PRO A 108 10.15 7.62 2.61
C PRO A 108 9.21 6.75 3.46
N ALA A 109 8.04 6.40 2.93
CA ALA A 109 7.07 5.52 3.60
C ALA A 109 7.64 4.12 3.85
N LEU A 110 8.23 3.53 2.80
CA LEU A 110 8.84 2.20 2.81
C LEU A 110 10.09 2.15 3.68
N ALA A 111 10.89 3.22 3.70
CA ALA A 111 12.13 3.30 4.49
C ALA A 111 11.87 3.40 6.00
N ARG A 112 10.79 4.07 6.41
CA ARG A 112 10.43 4.26 7.82
C ARG A 112 9.82 3.02 8.47
N GLY A 113 9.26 2.08 7.69
CA GLY A 113 8.48 0.97 8.25
C GLY A 113 7.31 1.48 9.11
N ALA A 114 6.75 2.64 8.75
CA ALA A 114 5.74 3.37 9.50
C ALA A 114 4.30 2.89 9.22
N LEU A 115 4.13 2.02 8.22
CA LEU A 115 2.93 1.19 8.09
C LEU A 115 3.15 0.00 9.03
N ARG A 116 2.68 0.14 10.26
CA ARG A 116 2.75 -0.88 11.32
C ARG A 116 1.37 -1.41 11.56
#